data_AF-A0A7W6E8F3-F1
#
_entry.id   AF-A0A7W6E8F3-F1
#
_cell.length_a   1.000
_cell.length_b   1.000
_cell.length_c   1.000
_cell.angle_alpha   90.00
_cell.angle_beta   90.00
_cell.angle_gamma   90.00
#
_symmetry.space_group_name_H-M   'P 1'
#
loop_
_entity.id
_entity.type
_entity.pdbx_description
1 polymer ?
#
loop_
_entity_poly.entity_id
_entity_poly.type
_entity_poly.pdbx_seq_one_letter_code
_entity_poly.pdbx_strand_id
1 'polypeptide(L)'
;MSKALQSGQISAEKDDKGRWQIDPSELQRWMDANPFLNTPENQTTTHMETQENPIGNSALSTEVKMLREQMDKLETMHERERQTLLGQVEDLKVEAERRSREHMQALAVLTDQREKVTEPRRRFFGLLKG
;
A
#
# COMPACT_ATOMS: atom_id res chain seq x y z
N MET A 1 29.44 38.16 -4.66
CA MET A 1 29.15 39.37 -5.45
C MET A 1 29.55 40.67 -4.74
N SER A 2 29.13 40.96 -3.50
CA SER A 2 29.48 42.21 -2.80
C SER A 2 30.98 42.48 -2.68
N LYS A 3 31.79 41.43 -2.46
CA LYS A 3 33.26 41.52 -2.33
C LYS A 3 33.97 41.94 -3.63
N ALA A 4 33.47 41.52 -4.79
CA ALA A 4 34.06 41.82 -6.10
C ALA A 4 33.82 43.28 -6.56
N LEU A 5 32.68 43.85 -6.15
CA LEU A 5 32.37 45.27 -6.35
C LEU A 5 33.21 46.16 -5.41
N GLN A 6 33.39 45.75 -4.15
CA GLN A 6 34.20 46.49 -3.18
C GLN A 6 35.70 46.39 -3.45
N SER A 7 36.17 45.30 -4.06
CA SER A 7 37.58 45.10 -4.44
C SER A 7 37.97 45.73 -5.78
N GLY A 8 37.02 46.34 -6.50
CA GLY A 8 37.25 46.95 -7.81
C GLY A 8 37.50 45.95 -8.95
N GLN A 9 37.17 44.67 -8.75
CA GLN A 9 37.33 43.63 -9.78
C GLN A 9 36.23 43.67 -10.85
N ILE A 10 35.08 44.25 -10.53
CA ILE A 10 34.00 44.58 -11.46
C ILE A 10 33.80 46.08 -11.40
N SER A 11 33.88 46.76 -12.54
CA SER A 11 33.58 48.20 -12.60
C SER A 11 32.07 48.40 -12.49
N ALA A 12 31.65 49.22 -11.52
CA ALA A 12 30.25 49.51 -11.27
C ALA A 12 30.09 50.94 -10.77
N GLU A 13 29.09 51.64 -11.28
CA GLU A 13 28.73 52.99 -10.83
C GLU A 13 27.67 52.89 -9.73
N LYS A 14 27.70 53.80 -8.75
CA LYS A 14 26.69 53.84 -7.70
C LYS A 14 25.66 54.91 -8.05
N ASP A 15 24.42 54.48 -8.27
CA ASP A 15 23.26 55.36 -8.51
C ASP A 15 23.01 56.29 -7.32
N ASP A 16 22.30 57.40 -7.53
CA ASP A 16 21.92 58.40 -6.52
C ASP A 16 21.12 57.78 -5.35
N LYS A 17 20.57 56.59 -5.58
CA LYS A 17 19.83 55.76 -4.60
C LYS A 17 20.69 54.71 -3.92
N GLY A 18 22.02 54.78 -4.08
CA GLY A 18 23.00 53.93 -3.41
C GLY A 18 23.11 52.50 -3.95
N ARG A 19 22.52 52.20 -5.11
CA ARG A 19 22.57 50.89 -5.77
C ARG A 19 23.71 50.83 -6.77
N TRP A 20 24.35 49.67 -6.88
CA TRP A 20 25.39 49.44 -7.89
C TRP A 20 24.75 49.15 -9.25
N GLN A 21 25.10 49.95 -10.24
CA GLN A 21 24.82 49.73 -11.65
C GLN A 21 26.07 49.14 -12.29
N ILE A 22 25.96 47.91 -12.77
CA ILE A 22 27.04 47.16 -13.40
C ILE A 22 26.70 47.08 -14.89
N ASP A 23 27.64 47.42 -15.76
CA ASP A 23 27.48 47.18 -17.20
C ASP A 23 27.40 45.67 -17.46
N PRO A 24 26.39 45.17 -18.20
CA PRO A 24 26.34 43.78 -18.64
C PRO A 24 27.67 43.24 -19.22
N SER A 25 28.43 44.07 -19.93
CA SER A 25 29.73 43.69 -20.51
C SER A 25 30.80 43.44 -19.43
N GLU A 26 30.79 44.25 -18.37
CA GLU A 26 31.68 44.10 -17.21
C GLU A 26 31.36 42.83 -16.42
N LEU A 27 30.06 42.55 -16.25
CA LEU A 27 29.57 41.33 -15.61
C LEU A 27 30.05 40.10 -16.39
N GLN A 28 29.86 40.10 -17.71
CA GLN A 28 30.26 38.97 -18.57
C GLN A 28 31.77 38.74 -18.54
N ARG A 29 32.57 39.81 -18.71
CA ARG A 29 34.04 39.70 -18.63
C ARG A 29 34.49 39.12 -17.30
N TRP A 30 33.88 39.54 -16.19
CA TRP A 30 34.24 39.03 -14.87
C TRP A 30 33.87 37.55 -14.68
N MET A 31 32.72 37.13 -15.21
CA MET A 31 32.30 35.72 -15.20
C MET A 31 33.25 34.85 -16.03
N ASP A 32 33.66 35.33 -17.20
CA ASP A 32 34.59 34.62 -18.10
C ASP A 32 36.02 34.58 -17.53
N ALA A 33 36.44 35.62 -16.80
CA ALA A 33 37.74 35.71 -16.15
C ALA A 33 37.82 34.94 -14.81
N ASN A 34 36.68 34.61 -14.20
CA ASN A 34 36.61 33.85 -12.94
C ASN A 34 35.76 32.57 -13.06
N PRO A 35 36.11 31.64 -13.98
CA PRO A 35 35.34 30.40 -14.17
C PRO A 35 35.36 29.50 -12.93
N PHE A 36 36.38 29.61 -12.08
CA PHE A 36 36.54 28.80 -10.86
C PHE A 36 35.71 29.26 -9.66
N LEU A 37 35.16 30.48 -9.66
CA LEU A 37 34.23 30.95 -8.62
C LEU A 37 32.79 30.53 -8.91
N ASN A 38 32.49 30.20 -10.16
CA ASN A 38 31.19 29.70 -10.62
C ASN A 38 31.20 28.19 -10.89
N THR A 39 32.22 27.47 -10.41
CA THR A 39 32.13 26.00 -10.36
C THR A 39 31.07 25.61 -9.32
N PRO A 40 30.31 24.53 -9.55
CA PRO A 40 29.31 24.06 -8.59
C PRO A 40 29.91 23.77 -7.20
N GLU A 41 31.23 23.54 -7.10
CA GLU A 41 31.94 23.39 -5.83
C GLU A 41 31.94 24.63 -4.92
N ASN A 42 31.84 25.85 -5.47
CA ASN A 42 31.76 27.06 -4.66
C ASN A 42 30.31 27.46 -4.29
N GLN A 43 29.31 26.80 -4.86
CA GLN A 43 27.92 26.85 -4.37
C GLN A 43 27.69 25.90 -3.18
N THR A 44 28.57 24.92 -2.98
CA THR A 44 28.49 23.91 -1.91
C THR A 44 28.89 24.43 -0.52
N THR A 45 29.20 25.73 -0.38
CA THR A 45 29.48 26.35 0.94
C THR A 45 28.32 27.19 1.48
N THR A 46 27.15 27.15 0.83
CA THR A 46 25.93 27.20 1.64
C THR A 46 25.90 25.86 2.35
N HIS A 47 26.08 25.85 3.68
CA HIS A 47 25.84 24.68 4.51
C HIS A 47 24.53 24.02 4.06
N MET A 48 24.63 23.00 3.20
CA MET A 48 23.66 21.94 3.03
C MET A 48 23.76 20.95 4.19
N GLU A 49 24.33 21.39 5.31
CA GLU A 49 23.74 21.05 6.59
C GLU A 49 22.33 21.64 6.60
N THR A 50 21.41 20.93 5.92
CA THR A 50 20.08 20.75 6.50
C THR A 50 20.40 20.45 7.95
N GLN A 51 20.21 21.43 8.82
CA GLN A 51 20.25 21.19 10.25
C GLN A 51 19.22 20.09 10.41
N GLU A 52 19.71 18.85 10.50
CA GLU A 52 18.93 17.75 11.01
C GLU A 52 18.56 18.24 12.38
N ASN A 53 17.40 18.89 12.50
CA ASN A 53 16.83 19.20 13.79
C ASN A 53 16.66 17.83 14.43
N PRO A 54 17.55 17.42 15.35
CA PRO A 54 17.56 16.04 15.83
C PRO A 54 16.25 15.75 16.56
N ILE A 55 15.60 16.81 17.05
CA ILE A 55 14.32 16.83 17.73
C ILE A 55 13.14 16.55 16.77
N GLY A 56 13.17 17.09 15.54
CA GLY A 56 12.07 16.97 14.58
C GLY A 56 12.04 15.62 13.85
N ASN A 57 13.20 15.13 13.41
CA ASN A 57 13.31 13.84 12.73
C ASN A 57 13.17 12.66 13.70
N SER A 58 13.57 12.83 14.96
CA SER A 58 13.40 11.79 15.99
C SER A 58 11.93 11.54 16.29
N ALA A 59 11.11 12.59 16.49
CA ALA A 59 9.68 12.44 16.74
C ALA A 59 8.96 11.75 15.58
N LEU A 60 9.23 12.17 14.33
CA LEU A 60 8.65 11.55 13.15
C LEU A 60 9.10 10.08 12.98
N SER A 61 10.37 9.78 13.24
CA SER A 61 10.90 8.41 13.20
C SER A 61 10.22 7.51 14.24
N THR A 62 9.96 8.03 15.45
CA THR A 62 9.21 7.29 16.47
C THR A 62 7.76 7.04 16.08
N GLU A 63 7.10 8.01 15.45
CA GLU A 63 5.73 7.86 14.98
C GLU A 63 5.65 6.81 13.85
N VAL A 64 6.56 6.87 12.87
CA VAL A 64 6.66 5.86 11.81
C VAL A 64 6.89 4.47 12.38
N LYS A 65 7.74 4.34 13.40
CA LYS A 65 7.97 3.06 14.08
C LYS A 65 6.71 2.56 14.78
N MET A 66 6.02 3.42 15.53
CA MET A 66 4.76 3.05 16.19
C MET A 66 3.67 2.64 15.19
N LEU A 67 3.54 3.37 14.07
CA LEU A 67 2.58 3.04 13.02
C LEU A 67 2.88 1.68 12.40
N ARG A 68 4.16 1.36 12.14
CA ARG A 68 4.56 0.04 11.66
C ARG A 68 4.22 -1.07 12.66
N GLU A 69 4.50 -0.86 13.94
CA GLU A 69 4.15 -1.82 14.99
C GLU A 69 2.62 -2.02 15.10
N GLN A 70 1.83 -0.95 14.93
CA GLN A 70 0.38 -1.04 14.88
C GLN A 70 -0.12 -1.82 13.66
N MET A 71 0.48 -1.59 12.48
CA MET A 71 0.16 -2.34 11.27
C MET A 71 0.48 -3.83 11.44
N ASP A 72 1.64 -4.18 11.95
CA ASP A 72 2.02 -5.57 12.21
C ASP A 72 1.04 -6.25 13.19
N LYS A 73 0.61 -5.52 14.23
CA LYS A 73 -0.42 -6.02 15.16
C LYS A 73 -1.76 -6.22 14.47
N LEU A 74 -2.19 -5.29 13.62
CA LEU A 74 -3.44 -5.42 12.86
C LEU A 74 -3.38 -6.60 11.89
N GLU A 75 -2.28 -6.75 11.15
CA GLU A 75 -2.09 -7.85 10.20
C GLU A 75 -2.14 -9.22 10.90
N THR A 76 -1.47 -9.36 12.05
CA THR A 76 -1.53 -10.61 12.82
C THR A 76 -2.93 -10.90 13.39
N MET A 77 -3.69 -9.88 13.79
CA MET A 77 -5.07 -10.07 14.22
C MET A 77 -5.98 -10.44 13.05
N HIS A 78 -5.85 -9.75 11.93
CA HIS A 78 -6.60 -10.04 10.70
C HIS A 78 -6.32 -11.46 10.20
N GLU A 79 -5.07 -11.91 10.19
CA GLU A 79 -4.75 -13.26 9.74
C GLU A 79 -5.35 -14.32 10.67
N ARG A 80 -5.34 -14.11 12.00
CA ARG A 80 -6.02 -15.01 12.94
C ARG A 80 -7.53 -15.05 12.72
N GLU A 81 -8.16 -13.89 12.53
CA GLU A 81 -9.58 -13.81 12.24
C GLU A 81 -9.92 -14.53 10.93
N ARG A 82 -9.13 -14.28 9.87
CA ARG A 82 -9.28 -14.95 8.58
C ARG A 82 -9.17 -16.47 8.72
N GLN A 83 -8.18 -16.97 9.45
CA GLN A 83 -8.02 -18.41 9.68
C GLN A 83 -9.20 -19.00 10.46
N THR A 84 -9.69 -18.27 11.47
CA THR A 84 -10.86 -18.69 12.26
C THR A 84 -12.12 -18.78 11.39
N LEU A 85 -12.37 -17.75 10.57
CA LEU A 85 -13.52 -17.70 9.66
C LEU A 85 -13.42 -18.78 8.57
N LEU A 86 -12.22 -19.04 8.05
CA LEU A 86 -12.00 -20.13 7.09
C LEU A 86 -12.31 -21.49 7.70
N GLY A 87 -11.90 -21.75 8.93
CA GLY A 87 -12.24 -22.98 9.65
C GLY A 87 -13.74 -23.13 9.81
N GLN A 88 -14.45 -22.09 10.26
CA GLN A 88 -15.91 -22.11 10.40
C GLN A 88 -16.63 -22.34 9.06
N VAL A 89 -16.16 -21.72 7.98
CA VAL A 89 -16.73 -21.92 6.64
C VAL A 89 -16.54 -23.38 6.19
N GLU A 90 -15.39 -23.98 6.47
CA GLU A 90 -15.15 -25.38 6.12
C GLU A 90 -16.05 -26.32 6.92
N ASP A 91 -16.17 -26.12 8.23
CA ASP A 91 -17.07 -26.91 9.08
C ASP A 91 -18.52 -26.82 8.58
N LEU A 92 -19.00 -25.61 8.26
CA LEU A 92 -20.34 -25.38 7.72
C LEU A 92 -20.55 -26.07 6.36
N LYS A 93 -19.53 -26.08 5.49
CA LYS A 93 -19.60 -26.82 4.22
C LYS A 93 -19.73 -28.31 4.45
N VAL A 94 -18.92 -28.88 5.35
CA VAL A 94 -18.97 -30.31 5.69
C VAL A 94 -20.36 -30.68 6.22
N GLU A 95 -20.91 -29.87 7.12
CA GLU A 95 -22.27 -30.08 7.64
C GLU A 95 -23.35 -29.98 6.56
N ALA A 96 -23.24 -28.99 5.67
CA ALA A 96 -24.16 -28.80 4.56
C ALA A 96 -24.12 -29.98 3.58
N GLU A 97 -22.93 -30.48 3.25
CA GLU A 97 -22.75 -31.68 2.43
C GLU A 97 -23.36 -32.91 3.09
N ARG A 98 -23.12 -33.10 4.40
CA ARG A 98 -23.70 -34.22 5.15
C ARG A 98 -25.23 -34.18 5.09
N ARG A 99 -25.82 -33.01 5.38
CA ARG A 99 -27.26 -32.80 5.33
C ARG A 99 -27.83 -33.03 3.93
N SER A 100 -27.11 -32.60 2.89
CA SER A 100 -27.49 -32.83 1.50
C SER A 100 -27.52 -34.33 1.17
N ARG A 101 -26.50 -35.08 1.57
CA ARG A 101 -26.44 -36.54 1.39
C ARG A 101 -27.57 -37.25 2.13
N GLU A 102 -27.80 -36.91 3.39
CA GLU A 102 -28.90 -37.44 4.20
C GLU A 102 -30.26 -37.15 3.54
N HIS A 103 -30.47 -35.93 3.04
CA HIS A 103 -31.70 -35.55 2.34
C HIS A 103 -31.91 -36.37 1.06
N MET A 104 -30.86 -36.54 0.24
CA MET A 104 -30.93 -37.36 -0.97
C MET A 104 -31.25 -38.83 -0.65
N GLN A 105 -30.65 -39.39 0.39
CA GLN A 105 -30.92 -40.76 0.83
C GLN A 105 -32.37 -40.92 1.33
N ALA A 106 -32.85 -40.00 2.16
CA ALA A 106 -34.24 -40.01 2.63
C ALA A 106 -35.23 -39.92 1.47
N LEU A 107 -34.95 -39.06 0.48
CA LEU A 107 -35.77 -38.94 -0.72
C LEU A 107 -35.79 -40.25 -1.52
N ALA A 108 -34.64 -40.89 -1.71
CA ALA A 108 -34.54 -42.18 -2.40
C ALA A 108 -35.37 -43.29 -1.71
N VAL A 109 -35.34 -43.35 -0.37
CA VAL A 109 -36.15 -44.29 0.41
C VAL A 109 -37.65 -44.00 0.23
N LEU A 110 -38.05 -42.74 0.28
CA LEU A 110 -39.46 -42.36 0.09
C LEU A 110 -39.95 -42.66 -1.34
N THR A 111 -39.11 -42.50 -2.35
CA THR A 111 -39.46 -42.83 -3.74
C THR A 111 -39.60 -44.35 -3.95
N ASP A 112 -38.70 -45.16 -3.38
CA ASP A 112 -38.80 -46.62 -3.43
C ASP A 112 -40.08 -47.13 -2.74
N GLN A 113 -40.45 -46.55 -1.59
CA GLN A 113 -41.70 -46.87 -0.91
C GLN A 113 -42.93 -46.52 -1.77
N ARG A 114 -42.91 -45.39 -2.49
CA ARG A 114 -43.99 -45.02 -3.40
C ARG A 114 -44.14 -46.02 -4.54
N GLU A 115 -43.04 -46.45 -5.15
CA GLU A 115 -43.05 -47.43 -6.26
C GLU A 115 -43.68 -48.76 -5.83
N LYS A 116 -43.28 -49.29 -4.65
CA LYS A 116 -43.86 -50.51 -4.06
C LYS A 116 -45.37 -50.43 -3.78
N VAL A 117 -45.89 -49.24 -3.46
CA VAL A 117 -47.33 -49.03 -3.25
C VAL A 117 -48.08 -49.00 -4.58
N THR A 118 -47.45 -48.50 -5.65
CA THR A 118 -48.07 -48.41 -6.98
C THR A 118 -48.08 -49.71 -7.76
N GLU A 119 -47.20 -50.67 -7.47
CA GLU A 119 -47.26 -51.98 -8.13
C GLU A 119 -48.50 -52.77 -7.66
N PRO A 120 -49.45 -53.09 -8.56
CA PRO A 120 -50.60 -53.91 -8.19
C PRO A 120 -50.08 -55.30 -7.83
N ARG A 121 -50.12 -55.64 -6.53
CA ARG A 121 -49.81 -56.98 -6.02
C ARG A 121 -50.52 -58.01 -6.90
N ARG A 122 -49.77 -58.72 -7.74
CA ARG A 122 -50.29 -59.78 -8.62
C ARG A 122 -50.87 -60.87 -7.71
N ARG A 123 -52.18 -60.79 -7.48
CA ARG A 123 -52.93 -61.79 -6.74
C ARG A 123 -52.99 -63.04 -7.62
N PHE A 124 -52.19 -64.05 -7.27
CA PHE A 124 -52.31 -65.40 -7.80
C PHE A 124 -53.64 -65.99 -7.35
N PHE A 125 -54.71 -65.74 -8.12
CA PHE A 125 -55.96 -66.49 -8.06
C PHE A 125 -56.04 -67.40 -9.28
N GLY A 126 -56.06 -68.71 -9.05
CA GLY A 126 -56.16 -69.76 -10.06
C GLY A 126 -54.93 -70.66 -10.01
N LEU A 127 -54.98 -71.96 -9.73
CA LEU A 127 -56.00 -72.95 -10.08
C LEU A 127 -56.09 -74.00 -8.95
N LEU A 128 -57.23 -74.05 -8.27
CA LEU A 128 -57.75 -75.28 -7.67
C LEU A 128 -59.02 -75.59 -8.49
N LYS A 129 -58.90 -76.47 -9.48
CA LYS A 129 -60.04 -76.99 -10.23
C LYS A 129 -59.74 -78.42 -10.66
N GLY A 130 -60.58 -79.35 -10.20
CA GLY A 130 -60.74 -80.69 -10.74
C GLY A 130 -60.02 -81.76 -9.94
#